data_AF-A0A3N5ZLR9-F1
#
_entry.id   AF-A0A3N5ZLR9-F1
#
_cell.length_a   1.000
_cell.length_b   1.000
_cell.length_c   1.000
_cell.angle_alpha   90.00
_cell.angle_beta   90.00
_cell.angle_gamma   90.00
#
_symmetry.space_group_name_H-M   'P 1'
#
loop_
_entity.id
_entity.type
_entity.pdbx_description
1 polymer ?
#
loop_
_entity_poly.entity_id
_entity_poly.type
_entity_poly.pdbx_seq_one_letter_code
_entity_poly.pdbx_strand_id
1 'polypeptide(L)'
;VCSAAFYVGTATLAPYGVAKGGIYGLMRSLAGELAPFGISVNAVAPPLTATAPALAFVDSLADMGLTAEQVEAMRSSMPQPEDVALITVFLATPEGRRLSGRLLTMGKDELVGIRPPDGGRTVRAAGERWTLEELAAAVGDVLGR
;
A
#
# COMPACT_ATOMS: atom_id res chain seq x y z
N VAL A 1 -4.18 10.33 0.86
CA VAL A 1 -3.15 9.74 -0.03
C VAL A 1 -2.15 8.94 0.81
N CYS A 2 -2.00 7.64 0.52
CA CYS A 2 -1.13 6.67 1.18
C CYS A 2 0.12 6.38 0.31
N SER A 3 0.75 5.21 0.45
CA SER A 3 1.81 4.67 -0.40
C SER A 3 1.98 3.17 -0.14
N ALA A 4 2.35 2.36 -1.13
CA ALA A 4 2.61 0.94 -0.89
C ALA A 4 3.81 0.66 0.03
N ALA A 5 4.70 1.65 0.23
CA ALA A 5 5.89 1.52 1.07
C ALA A 5 5.59 1.11 2.52
N PHE A 6 4.37 1.36 3.05
CA PHE A 6 4.05 0.98 4.43
C PHE A 6 3.95 -0.53 4.65
N TYR A 7 3.55 -1.31 3.64
CA TYR A 7 3.38 -2.76 3.77
C TYR A 7 4.44 -3.56 3.01
N VAL A 8 5.04 -2.98 1.96
CA VAL A 8 6.21 -3.59 1.29
C VAL A 8 7.43 -3.50 2.19
N GLY A 9 7.57 -2.41 2.94
CA GLY A 9 8.74 -2.16 3.78
C GLY A 9 9.94 -1.74 2.93
N THR A 10 10.17 -0.44 2.80
CA THR A 10 11.35 0.08 2.12
C THR A 10 12.40 0.48 3.14
N ALA A 11 13.60 -0.11 3.04
CA ALA A 11 14.74 0.28 3.86
C ALA A 11 14.96 1.79 3.77
N THR A 12 15.47 2.39 4.86
CA THR A 12 15.72 3.85 5.01
C THR A 12 14.49 4.77 5.02
N LEU A 13 13.28 4.28 4.74
CA LEU A 13 12.05 5.07 4.73
C LEU A 13 11.14 4.84 5.95
N ALA A 14 11.69 4.44 7.11
CA ALA A 14 10.88 4.08 8.28
C ALA A 14 9.88 5.18 8.72
N PRO A 15 10.26 6.47 8.87
CA PRO A 15 9.29 7.51 9.23
C PRO A 15 8.19 7.68 8.19
N TYR A 16 8.54 7.55 6.90
CA TYR A 16 7.58 7.62 5.80
C TYR A 16 6.62 6.43 5.82
N GLY A 17 7.14 5.21 6.03
CA GLY A 17 6.35 3.99 6.18
C GLY A 17 5.36 4.08 7.33
N VAL A 18 5.78 4.58 8.51
CA VAL A 18 4.90 4.83 9.66
C VAL A 18 3.80 5.83 9.31
N ALA A 19 4.16 6.97 8.73
CA ALA A 19 3.18 8.00 8.37
C ALA A 19 2.14 7.48 7.36
N LYS A 20 2.56 6.74 6.33
CA LYS A 20 1.66 6.18 5.32
C LYS A 20 0.83 5.01 5.87
N GLY A 21 1.40 4.18 6.75
CA GLY A 21 0.67 3.14 7.47
C GLY A 21 -0.41 3.73 8.39
N GLY A 22 -0.11 4.84 9.07
CA GLY A 22 -1.08 5.58 9.88
C GLY A 22 -2.26 6.10 9.06
N ILE A 23 -2.01 6.61 7.85
CA ILE A 23 -3.08 7.01 6.91
C ILE A 23 -3.95 5.83 6.50
N TYR A 24 -3.36 4.65 6.25
CA TYR A 24 -4.12 3.45 5.95
C TYR A 24 -5.01 3.03 7.13
N GLY A 25 -4.47 2.99 8.35
CA GLY A 25 -5.24 2.71 9.56
C GLY A 25 -6.39 3.69 9.77
N LEU A 26 -6.10 5.00 9.68
CA LEU A 26 -7.11 6.06 9.78
C LEU A 26 -8.23 5.90 8.74
N MET A 27 -7.86 5.63 7.49
CA MET A 27 -8.84 5.38 6.42
C MET A 27 -9.76 4.22 6.77
N ARG A 28 -9.23 3.10 7.29
CA ARG A 28 -10.04 1.94 7.66
C ARG A 28 -11.03 2.25 8.79
N SER A 29 -10.59 2.96 9.83
CA SER A 29 -11.47 3.36 10.93
C SER A 29 -12.58 4.28 10.45
N LEU A 30 -12.21 5.36 9.74
CA LEU A 30 -13.18 6.34 9.23
C LEU A 30 -14.16 5.74 8.21
N ALA A 31 -13.72 4.76 7.40
CA ALA A 31 -14.61 4.06 6.48
C ALA A 31 -15.77 3.35 7.20
N GLY A 32 -15.54 2.83 8.40
CA GLY A 32 -16.59 2.22 9.25
C GLY A 32 -17.38 3.27 10.04
N GLU A 33 -16.69 4.21 10.68
CA GLU A 33 -17.30 5.26 11.51
C GLU A 33 -18.24 6.18 10.70
N LEU A 34 -17.87 6.48 9.45
CA LEU A 34 -18.61 7.41 8.61
C LEU A 34 -19.66 6.74 7.70
N ALA A 35 -19.68 5.40 7.65
CA ALA A 35 -20.65 4.65 6.84
C ALA A 35 -22.12 4.96 7.17
N PRO A 36 -22.55 5.10 8.46
CA PRO A 36 -23.93 5.46 8.80
C PRO A 36 -24.37 6.83 8.27
N PHE A 37 -23.41 7.72 7.95
CA PHE A 37 -23.68 9.05 7.40
C PHE A 37 -23.63 9.07 5.86
N GLY A 38 -23.47 7.92 5.21
CA GLY A 38 -23.35 7.82 3.76
C GLY A 38 -22.06 8.41 3.20
N ILE A 39 -21.00 8.52 4.03
CA ILE A 39 -19.70 9.05 3.62
C ILE A 39 -18.74 7.89 3.34
N SER A 40 -18.24 7.84 2.10
CA SER A 40 -17.20 6.91 1.68
C SER A 40 -15.80 7.42 2.03
N VAL A 41 -14.92 6.55 2.52
CA VAL A 41 -13.51 6.89 2.78
C VAL A 41 -12.60 5.88 2.10
N ASN A 42 -11.69 6.34 1.24
CA ASN A 42 -10.74 5.50 0.52
C ASN A 42 -9.35 6.14 0.54
N ALA A 43 -8.33 5.34 0.22
CA ALA A 43 -6.96 5.82 0.08
C ALA A 43 -6.41 5.47 -1.31
N VAL A 44 -5.73 6.44 -1.92
CA VAL A 44 -4.91 6.22 -3.12
C VAL A 44 -3.44 6.12 -2.71
N ALA A 45 -2.75 5.08 -3.16
CA ALA A 45 -1.31 4.86 -3.01
C ALA A 45 -0.64 4.95 -4.38
N PRO A 46 -0.22 6.14 -4.83
CA PRO A 46 0.42 6.29 -6.13
C PRO A 46 1.72 5.47 -6.20
N PRO A 47 2.06 4.91 -7.38
CA PRO A 47 3.40 4.41 -7.63
C PRO A 47 4.36 5.61 -7.80
N LEU A 48 5.63 5.34 -8.12
CA LEU A 48 6.59 6.40 -8.43
C LEU A 48 6.10 7.18 -9.66
N THR A 49 5.59 8.39 -9.43
CA THR A 49 4.87 9.20 -10.45
C THR A 49 5.80 10.29 -10.98
N ALA A 50 5.74 10.60 -12.29
CA ALA A 50 6.62 11.53 -13.03
C ALA A 50 6.46 13.01 -12.63
N THR A 51 6.77 13.29 -11.38
CA THR A 51 6.89 14.63 -10.80
C THR A 51 8.36 15.03 -10.74
N ALA A 52 8.65 16.33 -10.73
CA ALA A 52 10.03 16.82 -10.72
C ALA A 52 10.92 16.18 -9.62
N PRO A 53 10.47 16.02 -8.35
CA PRO A 53 11.27 15.35 -7.32
C PRO A 53 11.50 13.85 -7.59
N ALA A 54 10.49 13.16 -8.13
CA ALA A 54 10.60 11.74 -8.45
C ALA A 54 11.52 11.48 -9.64
N LEU A 55 11.47 12.34 -10.66
CA LEU A 55 12.39 12.26 -11.80
C LEU A 55 13.84 12.53 -11.37
N ALA A 56 14.06 13.55 -10.53
CA ALA A 56 15.38 13.81 -9.97
C ALA A 56 15.91 12.63 -9.12
N PHE A 57 15.03 11.97 -8.36
CA PHE A 57 15.38 10.75 -7.64
C PHE A 57 15.77 9.62 -8.61
N VAL A 58 15.00 9.38 -9.67
CA VAL A 58 15.31 8.38 -10.69
C VAL A 58 16.64 8.66 -11.37
N ASP A 59 16.93 9.91 -11.69
CA ASP A 59 18.20 10.32 -12.28
C ASP A 59 19.39 10.04 -11.35
N SER A 60 19.23 10.28 -10.06
CA SER A 60 20.29 9.98 -9.08
C SER A 60 20.60 8.49 -8.93
N LEU A 61 19.75 7.58 -9.44
CA LEU A 61 20.00 6.15 -9.37
C LEU A 61 21.20 5.72 -10.23
N ALA A 62 21.54 6.50 -11.27
CA ALA A 62 22.75 6.27 -12.08
C ALA A 62 24.01 6.35 -11.20
N ASP A 63 24.07 7.31 -10.29
CA ASP A 63 25.17 7.48 -9.33
C ASP A 63 25.23 6.34 -8.30
N MET A 64 24.13 5.59 -8.14
CA MET A 64 24.03 4.42 -7.27
C MET A 64 24.26 3.09 -8.01
N GLY A 65 24.75 3.14 -9.25
CA GLY A 65 25.20 1.97 -10.00
C GLY A 65 24.17 1.35 -10.95
N LEU A 66 23.02 1.99 -11.17
CA LEU A 66 22.11 1.59 -12.26
C LEU A 66 22.67 2.06 -13.61
N THR A 67 22.43 1.26 -14.66
CA THR A 67 22.79 1.65 -16.03
C THR A 67 21.83 2.71 -16.56
N ALA A 68 22.27 3.49 -17.55
CA ALA A 68 21.42 4.48 -18.22
C ALA A 68 20.13 3.85 -18.79
N GLU A 69 20.23 2.61 -19.30
CA GLU A 69 19.08 1.85 -19.80
C GLU A 69 18.07 1.50 -18.68
N GLN A 70 18.56 1.11 -17.50
CA GLN A 70 17.70 0.83 -16.35
C GLN A 70 17.00 2.10 -15.84
N VAL A 71 17.72 3.21 -15.78
CA VAL A 71 17.16 4.52 -15.39
C VAL A 71 16.08 4.96 -16.38
N GLU A 72 16.34 4.84 -17.69
CA GLU A 72 15.36 5.19 -18.73
C GLU A 72 14.15 4.25 -18.74
N ALA A 73 14.34 2.95 -18.51
CA ALA A 73 13.25 1.99 -18.35
C ALA A 73 12.35 2.35 -17.13
N MET A 74 12.95 2.75 -16.01
CA MET A 74 12.19 3.24 -14.86
C MET A 74 11.44 4.52 -15.21
N ARG A 75 12.11 5.53 -15.79
CA ARG A 75 11.49 6.79 -16.18
C ARG A 75 10.28 6.59 -17.11
N SER A 76 10.44 5.78 -18.16
CA SER A 76 9.41 5.56 -19.18
C SER A 76 8.19 4.76 -18.69
N SER A 77 8.37 3.97 -17.63
CA SER A 77 7.28 3.21 -16.98
C SER A 77 6.49 4.01 -15.93
N MET A 78 7.00 5.18 -15.50
CA MET A 78 6.32 6.01 -14.51
C MET A 78 5.02 6.60 -15.08
N PRO A 79 3.89 6.52 -14.35
CA PRO A 79 2.69 7.27 -14.71
C PRO A 79 2.93 8.77 -14.58
N GLN A 80 2.15 9.52 -15.35
CA GLN A 80 2.02 10.96 -15.19
C GLN A 80 1.09 11.30 -14.01
N PRO A 81 1.22 12.49 -13.40
CA PRO A 81 0.30 12.94 -12.36
C PRO A 81 -1.18 12.86 -12.75
N GLU A 82 -1.47 13.10 -14.03
CA GLU A 82 -2.82 13.05 -14.61
C GLU A 82 -3.40 11.62 -14.55
N ASP A 83 -2.57 10.60 -14.77
CA ASP A 83 -3.00 9.20 -14.67
C ASP A 83 -3.48 8.90 -13.23
N VAL A 84 -2.75 9.36 -12.23
CA VAL A 84 -3.12 9.23 -10.81
C VAL A 84 -4.33 10.10 -10.44
N ALA A 85 -4.50 11.25 -11.08
CA ALA A 85 -5.64 12.14 -10.84
C ALA A 85 -6.98 11.47 -11.22
N LEU A 86 -6.99 10.64 -12.27
CA LEU A 86 -8.19 9.94 -12.73
C LEU A 86 -8.86 9.13 -11.62
N ILE A 87 -8.10 8.37 -10.82
CA ILE A 87 -8.70 7.57 -9.74
C ILE A 87 -9.25 8.46 -8.62
N THR A 88 -8.64 9.61 -8.37
CA THR A 88 -9.11 10.56 -7.35
C THR A 88 -10.43 11.20 -7.79
N VAL A 89 -10.54 11.58 -9.06
CA VAL A 89 -11.79 12.10 -9.65
C VAL A 89 -12.87 11.02 -9.65
N PHE A 90 -12.53 9.78 -10.06
CA PHE A 90 -13.47 8.66 -10.05
C PHE A 90 -14.06 8.42 -8.64
N LEU A 91 -13.25 8.45 -7.59
CA LEU A 91 -13.72 8.27 -6.21
C LEU A 91 -14.73 9.34 -5.75
N ALA A 92 -14.75 10.51 -6.40
CA ALA A 92 -15.71 11.58 -6.11
C ALA A 92 -17.05 11.44 -6.88
N THR A 93 -17.12 10.55 -7.88
CA THR A 93 -18.34 10.28 -8.67
C THR A 93 -19.39 9.50 -7.86
N PRO A 94 -20.65 9.45 -8.32
CA PRO A 94 -21.67 8.58 -7.72
C PRO A 94 -21.25 7.10 -7.66
N GLU A 95 -20.49 6.64 -8.65
CA GLU A 95 -19.91 5.29 -8.72
C GLU A 95 -18.86 5.09 -7.63
N GLY A 96 -17.96 6.06 -7.51
CA GLY A 96 -16.90 6.06 -6.50
C GLY A 96 -17.42 6.08 -5.07
N ARG A 97 -18.52 6.81 -4.82
CA ARG A 97 -19.17 6.88 -3.50
C ARG A 97 -19.71 5.54 -3.00
N ARG A 98 -19.93 4.56 -3.89
CA ARG A 98 -20.31 3.19 -3.51
C ARG A 98 -19.14 2.38 -2.97
N LEU A 99 -17.91 2.87 -3.11
CA LEU A 99 -16.69 2.24 -2.61
C LEU A 99 -16.29 2.89 -1.29
N SER A 100 -16.02 2.11 -0.26
CA SER A 100 -15.44 2.59 1.01
C SER A 100 -14.44 1.56 1.55
N GLY A 101 -13.45 2.02 2.29
CA GLY A 101 -12.42 1.17 2.90
C GLY A 101 -11.40 0.60 1.90
N ARG A 102 -11.29 1.18 0.69
CA ARG A 102 -10.42 0.68 -0.37
C ARG A 102 -9.06 1.39 -0.37
N LEU A 103 -8.01 0.61 -0.65
CA LEU A 103 -6.67 1.10 -0.95
C LEU A 103 -6.39 0.81 -2.43
N LEU A 104 -6.18 1.85 -3.23
CA LEU A 104 -6.09 1.75 -4.69
C LEU A 104 -4.79 2.37 -5.18
N THR A 105 -4.19 1.76 -6.20
CA THR A 105 -3.02 2.28 -6.93
C THR A 105 -3.37 2.41 -8.40
N MET A 106 -3.01 3.53 -8.99
CA MET A 106 -3.21 3.80 -10.42
C MET A 106 -1.84 4.01 -11.06
N GLY A 107 -1.47 3.11 -11.96
CA GLY A 107 -0.33 3.26 -12.86
C GLY A 107 -0.77 3.92 -14.16
N LYS A 108 0.07 3.81 -15.20
CA LYS A 108 -0.20 4.39 -16.52
C LYS A 108 -1.34 3.67 -17.23
N ASP A 109 -1.38 2.35 -17.14
CA ASP A 109 -2.33 1.45 -17.78
C ASP A 109 -2.91 0.39 -16.82
N GLU A 110 -2.65 0.53 -15.53
CA GLU A 110 -3.06 -0.42 -14.49
C GLU A 110 -3.83 0.25 -13.34
N LEU A 111 -4.86 -0.45 -12.85
CA LEU A 111 -5.54 -0.14 -11.58
C LEU A 111 -5.40 -1.36 -10.66
N VAL A 112 -4.76 -1.16 -9.52
CA VAL A 112 -4.51 -2.21 -8.54
C VAL A 112 -5.31 -1.95 -7.26
N GLY A 113 -6.15 -2.91 -6.89
CA GLY A 113 -6.78 -2.94 -5.58
C GLY A 113 -5.86 -3.60 -4.56
N ILE A 114 -5.25 -2.81 -3.68
CA ILE A 114 -4.34 -3.33 -2.67
C ILE A 114 -5.15 -3.87 -1.49
N ARG A 115 -4.93 -5.14 -1.18
CA ARG A 115 -5.37 -5.78 0.05
C ARG A 115 -4.14 -6.22 0.83
N PRO A 116 -3.75 -5.50 1.90
CA PRO A 116 -2.78 -6.04 2.86
C PRO A 116 -3.27 -7.40 3.36
N PRO A 117 -2.36 -8.32 3.72
CA PRO A 117 -2.67 -9.73 3.95
C PRO A 117 -3.91 -9.89 4.83
N ASP A 118 -4.95 -10.48 4.24
CA ASP A 118 -6.30 -10.59 4.79
C ASP A 118 -6.62 -11.99 5.34
N GLY A 119 -5.61 -12.87 5.42
CA GLY A 119 -5.77 -14.24 5.91
C GLY A 119 -4.54 -14.73 6.66
N GLY A 120 -4.65 -14.82 7.98
CA GLY A 120 -3.69 -15.52 8.83
C GLY A 120 -4.11 -16.98 9.03
N ARG A 121 -3.13 -17.86 9.25
CA ARG A 121 -3.43 -19.22 9.73
C ARG A 121 -3.67 -19.16 11.23
N THR A 122 -4.68 -19.91 11.70
CA THR A 122 -4.94 -20.07 13.14
C THR A 122 -4.56 -21.47 13.58
N VAL A 123 -3.69 -21.56 14.58
CA VAL A 123 -3.45 -22.79 15.35
C VAL A 123 -3.92 -22.54 16.78
N ARG A 124 -4.43 -23.57 17.46
CA ARG A 124 -4.96 -23.48 18.81
C ARG A 124 -4.09 -24.33 19.76
N ALA A 125 -3.96 -23.89 21.00
CA ALA A 125 -3.33 -24.69 22.04
C ALA A 125 -4.09 -26.00 22.26
N ALA A 126 -3.39 -27.05 22.70
CA ALA A 126 -4.02 -28.32 23.05
C ALA A 126 -4.84 -28.22 24.36
N GLY A 127 -4.40 -27.37 25.29
CA GLY A 127 -5.10 -27.05 26.54
C GLY A 127 -5.75 -25.66 26.55
N GLU A 128 -6.17 -25.19 27.74
CA GLU A 128 -6.78 -23.86 27.90
C GLU A 128 -5.80 -22.70 27.62
N ARG A 129 -4.50 -22.91 27.80
CA ARG A 129 -3.43 -21.94 27.55
C ARG A 129 -2.25 -22.61 26.87
N TRP A 130 -1.51 -21.81 26.11
CA TRP A 130 -0.25 -22.22 25.50
C TRP A 130 0.84 -22.44 26.55
N THR A 131 1.62 -23.50 26.38
CA THR A 131 2.98 -23.56 26.92
C THR A 131 3.98 -22.98 25.91
N LEU A 132 5.18 -22.59 26.39
CA LEU A 132 6.23 -22.07 25.51
C LEU A 132 6.72 -23.13 24.51
N GLU A 133 6.79 -24.39 24.95
CA GLU A 133 7.21 -25.53 24.11
C GLU A 133 6.21 -25.78 22.97
N GLU A 134 4.91 -25.83 23.28
CA GLU A 134 3.85 -25.97 22.26
C GLU A 134 3.84 -24.80 21.28
N LEU A 135 4.00 -23.56 21.76
CA LEU A 135 4.03 -22.38 20.90
C LEU A 135 5.24 -22.41 19.97
N ALA A 136 6.42 -22.76 20.49
CA ALA A 136 7.64 -22.88 19.69
C ALA A 136 7.49 -23.95 18.58
N ALA A 137 6.80 -25.05 18.87
CA ALA A 137 6.50 -26.07 17.88
C ALA A 137 5.47 -25.61 16.83
N ALA A 138 4.46 -24.82 17.23
CA ALA A 138 3.35 -24.41 16.37
C ALA A 138 3.63 -23.14 15.53
N VAL A 139 4.61 -22.31 15.91
CA VAL A 139 4.83 -21.00 15.26
C VAL A 139 5.23 -21.15 13.79
N GLY A 140 6.01 -22.18 13.45
CA GLY A 140 6.39 -22.48 12.06
C GLY A 140 5.17 -22.77 11.19
N ASP A 141 4.24 -23.58 11.70
CA ASP A 141 2.99 -23.92 11.00
C ASP A 141 2.13 -22.69 10.69
N VAL A 142 2.08 -21.71 11.60
CA VAL A 142 1.35 -20.44 11.42
C VAL A 142 2.03 -19.55 10.38
N LEU A 143 3.36 -19.50 10.40
CA LEU A 143 4.16 -18.64 9.51
C LEU A 143 4.44 -19.27 8.13
N GLY A 144 4.08 -20.54 7.94
CA GLY A 144 4.36 -21.30 6.72
C GLY A 144 5.85 -21.54 6.51
N ARG A 145 6.60 -21.76 7.59
CA ARG A 145 8.06 -21.94 7.60
C ARG A 145 8.47 -23.12 8.47
#